data_AF-A0A1R1SG57-F1
#
_entry.id   AF-A0A1R1SG57-F1
#
_cell.length_a   1.000
_cell.length_b   1.000
_cell.length_c   1.000
_cell.angle_alpha   90.00
_cell.angle_beta   90.00
_cell.angle_gamma   90.00
#
_symmetry.space_group_name_H-M   'P 1'
#
loop_
_entity.id
_entity.type
_entity.pdbx_description
1 polymer ?
#
loop_
_entity_poly.entity_id
_entity_poly.type
_entity_poly.pdbx_seq_one_letter_code
_entity_poly.pdbx_strand_id
1 'polypeptide(L)' 'MRAAREQLAELTGLYPEALPRLERTEEGWVLDAEVVELARVPETMSLMALYEVTLDPDGQLTGYRRVRRYERGRSDRG' A
#
# COMPACT_ATOMS: atom_id res chain seq x y z
N MET A 1 -2.66 12.46 -14.51
CA MET A 1 -2.43 11.21 -13.77
C MET A 1 -2.82 11.43 -12.32
N ARG A 2 -3.90 10.80 -11.87
CA ARG A 2 -4.27 10.83 -10.45
C ARG A 2 -3.23 10.03 -9.69
N ALA A 3 -2.60 10.61 -8.66
CA ALA A 3 -1.50 9.94 -7.95
C ALA A 3 -1.99 8.57 -7.43
N ALA A 4 -1.21 7.49 -7.60
CA ALA A 4 -1.60 6.14 -7.18
C ALA A 4 -2.08 6.08 -5.72
N ARG A 5 -1.55 6.97 -4.88
CA ARG A 5 -1.98 7.21 -3.49
C ARG A 5 -3.46 7.59 -3.35
N GLU A 6 -3.98 8.44 -4.24
CA GLU A 6 -5.38 8.87 -4.23
C GLU A 6 -6.30 7.74 -4.64
N GLN A 7 -5.97 7.01 -5.70
CA GLN A 7 -6.78 5.87 -6.14
C GLN A 7 -6.83 4.76 -5.09
N LEU A 8 -5.69 4.46 -4.46
CA LEU A 8 -5.63 3.49 -3.38
C LEU A 8 -6.50 3.89 -2.19
N ALA A 9 -6.46 5.17 -1.81
CA ALA A 9 -7.30 5.71 -0.75
C ALA A 9 -8.78 5.65 -1.09
N GLU A 10 -9.17 5.96 -2.32
CA GLU A 10 -10.57 5.87 -2.76
C GLU A 10 -11.11 4.44 -2.74
N LEU A 11 -10.29 3.46 -3.14
CA LEU A 11 -10.74 2.08 -3.32
C LEU A 11 -10.68 1.27 -2.02
N THR A 12 -9.69 1.53 -1.17
CA THR A 12 -9.49 0.78 0.07
C THR A 12 -9.96 1.53 1.32
N GLY A 13 -10.15 2.85 1.23
CA GLY A 13 -10.35 3.72 2.38
C GLY A 13 -9.08 3.93 3.21
N LEU A 14 -7.94 3.40 2.78
CA LEU A 14 -6.68 3.44 3.52
C LEU A 14 -5.69 4.40 2.85
N TYR A 15 -5.06 5.25 3.67
CA TYR A 15 -4.00 6.13 3.21
C TYR A 15 -2.64 5.45 3.38
N PRO A 16 -1.88 5.22 2.30
CA PRO A 16 -0.59 4.55 2.41
C PRO A 16 0.45 5.48 3.03
N GLU A 17 1.08 5.04 4.11
CA GLU A 17 2.16 5.76 4.77
C GLU A 17 3.42 5.78 3.93
N ALA A 18 3.68 4.70 3.20
CA ALA A 18 4.80 4.58 2.30
C ALA A 18 4.43 3.83 1.02
N LEU A 19 5.16 4.12 -0.05
CA LEU A 19 5.12 3.40 -1.33
C LEU A 19 6.51 2.81 -1.59
N PRO A 20 6.91 1.72 -0.91
CA PRO A 20 8.28 1.21 -0.96
C PRO A 20 8.70 0.69 -2.34
N ARG A 21 7.75 0.37 -3.23
CA ARG A 21 8.03 -0.12 -4.58
C ARG A 21 7.10 0.52 -5.60
N LEU A 22 7.66 0.91 -6.74
CA LEU A 22 6.94 1.30 -7.94
C LEU A 22 7.74 0.83 -9.16
N GLU A 23 7.14 -0.07 -9.94
CA GLU A 23 7.78 -0.66 -11.12
C GLU A 23 6.84 -0.60 -12.31
N ARG A 24 7.40 -0.28 -13.48
CA ARG A 24 6.68 -0.37 -14.75
C ARG A 24 6.82 -1.77 -15.32
N THR A 25 5.72 -2.35 -15.76
CA THR A 25 5.66 -3.64 -16.45
C THR A 25 5.20 -3.44 -17.90
N GLU A 26 5.17 -4.52 -18.68
CA GLU A 26 4.63 -4.48 -20.04
C GLU A 26 3.12 -4.21 -20.06
N GLU A 27 2.40 -4.66 -19.02
CA GLU A 27 0.94 -4.56 -18.89
C GLU A 27 0.49 -3.31 -18.10
N GLY A 28 1.42 -2.52 -17.57
CA GLY A 28 1.12 -1.31 -16.80
C GLY A 28 2.13 -1.06 -15.70
N TRP A 29 1.65 -1.03 -14.45
CA TRP A 29 2.47 -0.73 -13.27
C TRP A 29 2.16 -1.68 -12.13
N VAL A 30 3.17 -1.97 -11.31
CA VAL A 30 2.99 -2.66 -10.04
C VAL A 30 3.65 -1.83 -8.95
N LEU A 31 2.94 -1.62 -7.85
CA LEU A 31 3.42 -0.86 -6.70
C LEU A 31 3.09 -1.54 -5.39
N ASP A 32 3.96 -1.36 -4.41
CA ASP A 32 3.70 -1.80 -3.05
C ASP A 32 3.30 -0.59 -2.20
N ALA A 33 2.27 -0.76 -1.40
CA ALA A 33 1.71 0.28 -0.54
C ALA A 33 1.62 -0.22 0.90
N GLU A 34 2.33 0.46 1.79
CA GLU A 34 2.27 0.19 3.22
C GLU A 34 1.19 1.07 3.86
N VAL A 35 0.21 0.45 4.51
CA VAL A 35 -0.96 1.12 5.08
C VAL A 35 -1.17 0.70 6.54
N VAL A 36 -1.81 1.59 7.31
CA VAL A 36 -2.36 1.24 8.62
C VAL A 36 -3.76 0.66 8.42
N GLU A 37 -3.93 -0.64 8.63
CA GLU A 37 -5.27 -1.25 8.62
C GLU A 37 -5.99 -1.05 9.95
N LEU A 38 -5.26 -0.93 11.06
CA LEU A 38 -5.84 -0.66 12.38
C LEU A 38 -4.88 0.15 13.25
N ALA A 39 -5.24 1.40 13.51
CA ALA A 39 -4.53 2.25 14.46
C ALA A 39 -4.74 1.75 15.89
N ARG A 40 -3.68 1.75 16.71
CA ARG A 40 -3.72 1.37 18.13
C ARG A 40 -2.87 2.32 18.99
N VAL A 41 -3.07 2.27 20.30
CA VAL A 41 -2.28 3.00 21.30
C VAL A 41 -1.59 1.98 22.23
N PRO A 42 -0.25 2.01 22.38
CA PRO A 42 0.69 2.91 21.71
C PRO A 42 0.79 2.63 20.20
N GLU A 43 1.21 3.64 19.43
CA GLU A 43 1.25 3.58 17.96
C GLU A 43 2.07 2.40 17.41
N THR A 44 3.11 1.98 18.15
CA THR A 44 3.96 0.83 17.84
C THR A 44 3.19 -0.50 17.78
N MET A 45 2.01 -0.59 18.38
CA MET A 45 1.12 -1.75 18.30
C MET A 45 0.11 -1.67 17.14
N SER A 46 0.14 -0.60 16.34
CA SER A 46 -0.74 -0.47 15.17
C SER A 46 -0.47 -1.57 14.17
N LEU A 47 -1.53 -2.03 13.51
CA LEU A 47 -1.47 -3.11 12.54
C LEU A 47 -1.23 -2.54 11.15
N MET A 48 -0.04 -2.79 10.64
CA MET A 48 0.41 -2.44 9.30
C MET A 48 0.11 -3.57 8.32
N ALA A 49 -0.10 -3.21 7.06
CA ALA A 49 -0.17 -4.15 5.96
C ALA A 49 0.56 -3.62 4.73
N LEU A 50 1.18 -4.53 3.99
CA LEU A 50 1.73 -4.25 2.67
C LEU A 50 0.76 -4.78 1.62
N TYR A 51 0.33 -3.92 0.72
CA TYR A 51 -0.48 -4.26 -0.43
C TYR A 51 0.36 -4.17 -1.69
N GLU A 52 0.25 -5.19 -2.55
CA GLU A 52 0.69 -5.08 -3.93
C GLU A 52 -0.51 -4.64 -4.75
N VAL A 53 -0.29 -3.66 -5.62
CA VAL A 53 -1.30 -2.95 -6.39
C VAL A 53 -0.86 -2.97 -7.85
N THR A 54 -1.74 -3.44 -8.72
CA THR A 54 -1.51 -3.49 -10.16
C THR A 54 -2.36 -2.42 -10.82
N LEU A 55 -1.73 -1.62 -11.68
CA LEU A 55 -2.38 -0.62 -12.49
C LEU A 55 -2.20 -0.96 -13.97
N ASP A 56 -3.16 -0.56 -14.80
CA ASP A 56 -3.00 -0.56 -16.26
C ASP A 56 -2.03 0.55 -16.73
N PRO A 57 -1.71 0.67 -18.03
CA PRO A 57 -0.80 1.69 -18.53
C PRO A 57 -1.27 3.13 -18.31
N ASP A 58 -2.58 3.35 -18.19
CA ASP A 58 -3.20 4.65 -17.88
C ASP A 58 -3.22 4.96 -16.38
N GLY A 59 -2.72 4.01 -15.56
CA GLY A 59 -2.61 4.12 -14.13
C GLY A 59 -3.92 3.84 -13.39
N GLN A 60 -4.89 3.17 -14.00
CA GLN A 60 -6.12 2.73 -13.32
C GLN A 60 -5.88 1.43 -12.56
N LEU A 61 -6.45 1.32 -11.36
CA LEU A 61 -6.39 0.07 -10.58
C LEU A 61 -7.03 -1.09 -11.35
N THR A 62 -6.25 -2.12 -11.63
CA THR A 62 -6.72 -3.39 -12.21
C THR A 62 -6.69 -4.54 -11.22
N GLY A 63 -5.90 -4.45 -10.16
CA GLY A 63 -5.84 -5.46 -9.12
C GLY A 63 -5.15 -4.99 -7.86
N TYR A 64 -5.46 -5.64 -6.74
CA TYR A 64 -4.73 -5.45 -5.49
C TYR A 64 -4.77 -6.72 -4.64
N ARG A 65 -3.73 -6.95 -3.84
CA ARG A 65 -3.68 -8.05 -2.87
C ARG A 65 -2.86 -7.66 -1.64
N ARG A 66 -3.27 -8.16 -0.47
CA ARG A 66 -2.47 -8.02 0.76
C ARG A 66 -1.33 -9.04 0.74
N VAL A 67 -0.09 -8.55 0.76
CA VAL A 67 1.13 -9.36 0.74
C VAL A 67 1.49 -9.82 2.15
N ARG A 68 1.43 -8.92 3.13
CA ARG A 68 1.74 -9.24 4.54
C ARG A 68 1.02 -8.32 5.52
N ARG A 69 0.99 -8.74 6.79
CA ARG A 69 0.46 -7.99 7.92
C ARG A 69 1.43 -8.08 9.10
N TYR A 70 1.67 -6.97 9.81
CA TYR A 70 2.62 -6.92 10.93
C TYR A 70 2.31 -5.75 11.87
N GLU A 71 2.83 -5.81 13.09
CA GLU A 71 2.76 -4.67 14.01
C GLU A 71 3.83 -3.63 13.65
N ARG A 72 3.48 -2.34 13.69
CA ARG A 72 4.35 -1.22 13.33
C ARG A 72 5.74 -1.31 13.97
N GLY A 73 5.79 -1.53 15.29
CA GLY A 73 7.03 -1.60 16.05
C GLY A 73 7.90 -2.83 15.75
N ARG A 74 7.40 -3.79 14.97
CA ARG A 74 8.19 -4.95 14.52
C ARG A 74 9.05 -4.63 13.31
N SER A 75 8.73 -3.57 12.56
CA SER A 75 9.47 -3.16 11.35
C SER A 75 10.55 -2.11 11.60
N ASP A 76 10.47 -1.36 12.72
CA ASP A 76 11.44 -0.32 13.11
C ASP A 76 12.75 -0.88 13.71
N ARG A 77 12.95 -2.20 13.64
CA ARG A 77 14.21 -2.88 13.96
C ARG A 77 14.76 -3.56 12.70
N GLY A 78 15.20 -2.75 11.74
CA GLY A 78 15.91 -3.16 10.53
C GLY A 78 16.99 -2.15 10.21
#